data_AF-A0A2P4ULW0-F1
#
_entry.id   AF-A0A2P4ULW0-F1
#
_cell.length_a   1.000
_cell.length_b   1.000
_cell.length_c   1.000
_cell.angle_alpha   90.00
_cell.angle_beta   90.00
_cell.angle_gamma   90.00
#
_symmetry.space_group_name_H-M   'P 1'
#
loop_
_entity.id
_entity.type
_entity.pdbx_description
1 polymer ?
#
loop_
_entity_poly.entity_id
_entity_poly.type
_entity_poly.pdbx_seq_one_letter_code
_entity_poly.pdbx_strand_id
1 'polypeptide(L)'
;MAFVARDWTAKLGLVAAGLGVTVVPGLAVPMLPSSVAVVAVDDPAAVRPTVLAHRPGHPCPGFVAALREAVVGLSAEVRRRLDAG
;
A
#
# COMPACT_ATOMS: atom_id res chain seq x y z
N MET A 1 7.90 -28.36 8.58
CA MET A 1 6.60 -27.91 8.04
C MET A 1 6.70 -26.42 7.75
N ALA A 2 6.48 -26.00 6.51
CA ALA A 2 6.49 -24.59 6.13
C ALA A 2 5.04 -24.07 6.04
N PHE A 3 4.74 -22.97 6.71
CA PHE A 3 3.43 -22.32 6.68
C PHE A 3 3.47 -21.12 5.73
N VAL A 4 2.41 -20.92 4.95
CA VAL A 4 2.26 -19.77 4.05
C VAL A 4 1.03 -18.98 4.46
N ALA A 5 1.24 -17.77 4.97
CA ALA A 5 0.17 -16.80 5.18
C ALA A 5 -0.28 -16.25 3.81
N ARG A 6 -1.46 -16.66 3.36
CA ARG A 6 -2.02 -16.19 2.07
C ARG A 6 -2.76 -14.87 2.19
N ASP A 7 -3.31 -14.58 3.37
CA ASP A 7 -4.02 -13.36 3.68
C ASP A 7 -3.08 -12.25 4.18
N TRP A 8 -3.45 -11.00 3.91
CA TRP A 8 -2.65 -9.83 4.26
C TRP A 8 -2.71 -9.49 5.75
N THR A 9 -3.88 -9.59 6.37
CA THR A 9 -4.03 -9.34 7.81
C THR A 9 -3.16 -10.32 8.60
N ALA A 10 -3.14 -11.59 8.18
CA ALA A 10 -2.26 -12.59 8.79
C ALA A 10 -0.77 -12.22 8.67
N LYS A 11 -0.31 -11.78 7.49
CA LYS A 11 1.09 -11.33 7.31
C LYS A 11 1.43 -10.14 8.20
N LEU A 12 0.55 -9.14 8.28
CA LEU A 12 0.79 -7.95 9.09
C LEU A 12 0.80 -8.28 10.60
N GLY A 13 -0.05 -9.21 11.04
CA GLY A 13 -0.02 -9.72 12.41
C GLY A 13 1.31 -10.41 12.74
N LEU A 14 1.85 -11.21 11.82
CA LEU A 14 3.17 -11.84 11.97
C LEU A 14 4.31 -10.81 12.05
N VAL A 15 4.27 -9.76 11.21
CA VAL A 15 5.26 -8.67 11.26
C VAL A 15 5.17 -7.91 12.58
N ALA A 16 3.96 -7.54 13.01
CA ALA A 16 3.75 -6.85 14.28
C ALA A 16 4.18 -7.69 15.50
N ALA A 17 4.15 -9.02 15.40
CA ALA A 17 4.66 -9.94 16.42
C ALA A 17 6.19 -10.17 16.34
N GLY A 18 6.91 -9.52 15.42
CA GLY A 18 8.35 -9.68 15.25
C GLY A 18 8.77 -10.99 14.57
N LEU A 19 7.86 -11.67 13.87
CA LEU A 19 8.10 -12.99 13.28
C LEU A 19 8.59 -12.92 11.81
N GLY A 20 8.88 -11.72 11.30
CA GLY A 20 9.48 -11.54 9.97
C GLY A 20 9.14 -10.20 9.34
N VAL A 21 9.32 -10.13 8.01
CA VAL A 21 9.03 -8.96 7.17
C VAL A 21 8.11 -9.34 6.02
N THR A 22 7.42 -8.37 5.44
CA THR A 22 6.64 -8.55 4.21
C THR A 22 6.75 -7.30 3.34
N VAL A 23 6.62 -7.47 2.03
CA VAL A 23 6.44 -6.35 1.11
C VAL A 23 4.97 -5.95 1.11
N VAL A 24 4.72 -4.64 1.10
CA VAL A 24 3.40 -4.04 0.94
C VAL A 24 3.44 -3.04 -0.23
N PRO A 25 2.37 -2.89 -1.01
CA PRO A 25 2.23 -1.79 -1.96
C PRO A 25 2.20 -0.45 -1.22
N GLY A 26 2.80 0.57 -1.83
CA GLY A 26 2.86 1.92 -1.24
C GLY A 26 1.48 2.46 -0.83
N LEU A 27 0.41 2.12 -1.56
CA LEU A 27 -0.96 2.54 -1.24
C LEU A 27 -1.50 2.02 0.11
N ALA A 28 -0.93 0.93 0.64
CA ALA A 28 -1.36 0.33 1.90
C ALA A 28 -0.62 0.91 3.12
N VAL A 29 0.47 1.65 2.92
CA VAL A 29 1.31 2.21 3.99
C VAL A 29 0.51 3.01 5.04
N PRO A 30 -0.46 3.86 4.67
CA PRO A 30 -1.23 4.64 5.64
C PRO A 30 -2.13 3.76 6.53
N MET A 31 -2.47 2.55 6.09
CA MET A 31 -3.35 1.62 6.80
C MET A 31 -2.60 0.64 7.71
N LEU A 32 -1.27 0.64 7.69
CA LEU A 32 -0.51 -0.32 8.49
C LEU A 32 -0.63 0.00 9.99
N PRO A 33 -0.62 -1.03 10.86
CA PRO A 33 -0.55 -0.82 12.30
C PRO A 33 0.60 0.13 12.68
N SER A 34 0.41 0.94 13.72
CA SER A 34 1.46 1.86 14.20
C SER A 34 2.69 1.11 14.74
N SER A 35 2.54 -0.15 15.13
CA SER A 35 3.63 -1.04 15.54
C SER A 35 4.48 -1.58 14.39
N VAL A 36 4.10 -1.33 13.13
CA VAL A 36 4.82 -1.79 11.94
C VAL A 36 5.61 -0.63 11.35
N ALA A 37 6.94 -0.75 11.37
CA ALA A 37 7.85 0.13 10.64
C ALA A 37 7.84 -0.20 9.14
N VAL A 38 8.08 0.81 8.30
CA VAL A 38 8.09 0.67 6.85
C VAL A 38 9.32 1.37 6.30
N VAL A 39 10.01 0.70 5.40
CA VAL A 39 11.13 1.26 4.66
C VAL A 39 10.85 1.15 3.16
N ALA A 40 11.35 2.11 2.39
CA ALA A 40 11.28 2.04 0.94
C ALA A 40 12.22 0.93 0.44
N VAL A 41 11.76 0.16 -0.55
CA VAL A 41 12.63 -0.77 -1.27
C VAL A 41 13.53 0.05 -2.19
N ASP A 42 14.84 -0.05 -2.01
CA ASP A 42 15.85 0.61 -2.86
C ASP A 42 16.06 -0.18 -4.16
N ASP A 43 14.99 -0.26 -4.96
CA ASP A 43 15.03 -0.84 -6.30
C ASP A 43 14.03 -0.06 -7.18
N PRO A 44 14.50 0.62 -8.24
CA PRO A 44 13.62 1.36 -9.15
C PRO A 44 12.63 0.46 -9.90
N ALA A 45 12.88 -0.86 -9.97
CA ALA A 45 11.96 -1.84 -10.54
C ALA A 45 10.89 -2.32 -9.53
N ALA A 46 11.01 -1.99 -8.24
CA ALA A 46 10.02 -2.33 -7.20
C ALA A 46 8.76 -1.44 -7.27
N VAL A 47 8.27 -1.18 -8.48
CA VAL A 47 7.11 -0.35 -8.76
C VAL A 47 5.98 -1.22 -9.30
N ARG A 48 4.79 -1.09 -8.70
CA ARG A 48 3.57 -1.73 -9.20
C ARG A 48 2.54 -0.66 -9.58
N PRO A 49 2.18 -0.53 -10.88
CA PRO A 49 1.21 0.48 -11.30
C PRO A 49 -0.17 0.16 -10.72
N THR A 50 -0.87 1.21 -10.29
CA THR A 50 -2.28 1.16 -9.89
C THR A 50 -3.10 1.88 -10.95
N VAL A 51 -4.16 1.24 -11.43
CA VAL A 51 -4.97 1.74 -12.55
C VAL A 51 -6.43 1.85 -12.16
N LEU A 52 -7.14 2.79 -12.78
CA LEU A 52 -8.59 2.91 -12.66
C LEU A 52 -9.22 2.17 -13.83
N ALA A 53 -10.07 1.19 -13.52
CA ALA A 53 -10.83 0.45 -14.51
C ALA A 53 -12.29 0.90 -14.49
N HIS A 54 -12.88 1.08 -15.66
CA HIS A 54 -14.31 1.32 -15.83
C HIS A 54 -14.86 0.45 -16.95
N ARG A 55 -16.19 0.28 -16.98
CA ARG A 55 -16.85 -0.46 -18.06
C ARG A 55 -16.69 0.32 -19.38
N PRO A 56 -16.38 -0.35 -20.51
CA PRO A 56 -16.42 0.29 -21.82
C PRO A 56 -17.78 0.95 -22.08
N GLY A 57 -17.77 2.16 -22.65
CA GLY A 57 -19.00 2.94 -22.91
C GLY A 57 -19.61 3.65 -21.69
N HIS A 58 -19.10 3.40 -20.48
CA HIS A 58 -19.58 4.04 -19.25
C HIS A 58 -18.43 4.68 -18.47
N PRO A 59 -17.87 5.79 -18.98
CA PRO A 59 -16.84 6.53 -18.25
C PRO A 59 -17.45 7.18 -17.01
N CYS A 60 -16.68 7.21 -15.92
CA CYS A 60 -17.05 7.88 -14.68
C CYS A 60 -16.10 9.07 -14.41
N PRO A 61 -16.09 10.12 -15.25
CA PRO A 61 -15.08 11.17 -15.19
C PRO A 61 -15.08 11.93 -13.86
N GLY A 62 -16.27 12.16 -13.27
CA GLY A 62 -16.39 12.80 -11.96
C GLY A 62 -15.73 11.98 -10.84
N PHE A 63 -15.92 10.66 -10.84
CA PHE A 63 -15.27 9.79 -9.85
C PHE A 63 -13.77 9.71 -10.05
N VAL A 64 -13.31 9.65 -11.30
CA VAL A 64 -11.87 9.66 -11.64
C VAL A 64 -11.22 10.96 -11.16
N ALA A 65 -11.85 12.11 -11.38
CA ALA A 65 -11.35 13.41 -10.92
C ALA A 65 -11.28 13.46 -9.39
N ALA A 66 -12.36 13.11 -8.70
CA ALA A 66 -12.42 13.10 -7.24
C ALA A 66 -11.37 12.14 -6.62
N LEU A 67 -11.19 10.95 -7.21
CA LEU A 67 -10.19 10.00 -6.72
C LEU A 67 -8.76 10.50 -6.94
N ARG A 68 -8.47 11.15 -8.07
CA ARG A 68 -7.15 11.75 -8.31
C ARG A 68 -6.82 12.82 -7.28
N GLU A 69 -7.79 13.67 -6.93
CA GLU A 69 -7.63 14.67 -5.88
C GLU A 69 -7.35 14.03 -4.52
N ALA A 70 -8.13 13.01 -4.13
CA ALA A 70 -7.94 12.30 -2.87
C ALA A 70 -6.56 11.62 -2.76
N VAL A 71 -6.03 11.09 -3.87
CA VAL A 71 -4.72 10.43 -3.91
C VAL A 71 -3.57 11.41 -3.63
N VAL A 72 -3.68 12.68 -4.01
CA VAL A 72 -2.66 13.69 -3.71
C VAL A 72 -2.45 13.81 -2.20
N GLY A 73 -3.54 13.86 -1.42
CA GLY A 73 -3.48 13.90 0.04
C GLY A 73 -2.87 12.64 0.66
N LEU A 74 -3.22 11.46 0.12
CA LEU A 74 -2.72 10.18 0.61
C LEU A 74 -1.21 10.01 0.35
N SER A 75 -0.72 10.52 -0.78
CA SER A 75 0.69 10.41 -1.18
C SER A 75 1.63 11.09 -0.19
N ALA A 76 1.19 12.22 0.38
CA ALA A 76 1.95 12.93 1.42
C ALA A 76 2.07 12.11 2.72
N GLU A 77 1.00 11.40 3.10
CA GLU A 77 1.03 10.52 4.28
C GLU A 77 1.96 9.31 4.08
N VAL A 78 1.93 8.70 2.88
CA VAL A 78 2.85 7.62 2.53
C VAL A 78 4.30 8.10 2.69
N ARG A 79 4.63 9.28 2.16
CA ARG A 79 5.98 9.87 2.28
C ARG A 79 6.37 10.05 3.74
N ARG A 80 5.49 10.65 4.56
CA ARG A 80 5.73 10.86 6.00
C ARG A 80 6.04 9.56 6.73
N ARG A 81 5.30 8.49 6.46
CA ARG A 81 5.54 7.20 7.12
C ARG A 81 6.85 6.54 6.70
N LEU A 82 7.27 6.73 5.44
CA LEU A 82 8.55 6.23 4.95
C LEU A 82 9.73 7.01 5.54
N ASP A 83 9.57 8.30 5.81
CA ASP A 83 10.64 9.13 6.39
C ASP A 83 10.75 8.96 7.93
N ALA A 84 9.78 8.31 8.58
CA ALA A 84 9.71 8.12 10.03
C ALA A 84 10.26 6.76 10.52
N GLY A 85 10.54 5.83 9.61
CA GLY A 85 11.13 4.51 9.89
C GLY A 85 12.61 4.49 9.58
#